data_AF-Q1AWP0-F1
#
_entry.id   AF-Q1AWP0-F1
#
_cell.length_a   1.000
_cell.length_b   1.000
_cell.length_c   1.000
_cell.angle_alpha   90.00
_cell.angle_beta   90.00
_cell.angle_gamma   90.00
#
_symmetry.space_group_name_H-M   'P 1'
#
loop_
_entity.id
_entity.type
_entity.pdbx_description
1 polymer ?
#
loop_
_entity_poly.entity_id
_entity_poly.type
_entity_poly.pdbx_seq_one_letter_code
_entity_poly.pdbx_strand_id
1 'polypeptide(L)'
;MSPEPGDPVGALASQLEAAGALIESLEEEVARLRRDLEEARLALRAAQQEVSARGRALEEKEREGREAREEAGRLRERLEGLREEMRREREAAERRRREEVEALRSSSKQWEEELRKAYREQEERHRRELEELRRSSEQERSGLESALREEFGRRMEEERRRRERQHQDALHALRSASAGRELDLQRDYQAVVESQQAEIEALRGELERQAERAEAERREALREVKRLAEERERELRRAHAARLEEARAEAERRISALKAQKEADNKALRERHEEEGIRLRRHYEERLRAEDERRKQETWALQERLEELRAQRDAERRAYTARLKQLEAERLASKSRAEENLERVVARFGEEISHLERRIADLEGALEESEGLRKRFEDELVELRGRLEARREPLTPPRGETDDELRRKLSELEAEKLLAQEQIEGLRRELEQAREEGRRNAEELEKALDKLRRLSDPERRLREGIALFNTSEHARAVASISKALGLPRVHARIDEENGGKPVLTFVWEEVGWRRYVSDPTEGVEEPRVYLIGTGDSPEEIKPPENQPNARVDAQGRLMLGVQAR
;
A
#
# COMPACT_ATOMS: atom_id res chain seq x y z
N MET A 1 -91.87 14.79 99.60
CA MET A 1 -92.21 13.42 99.15
C MET A 1 -90.94 12.79 98.65
N SER A 2 -90.51 11.74 99.33
CA SER A 2 -89.26 11.00 99.08
C SER A 2 -89.34 10.23 97.76
N PRO A 3 -88.24 10.13 96.98
CA PRO A 3 -88.19 9.25 95.81
C PRO A 3 -88.15 7.79 96.27
N GLU A 4 -88.92 6.95 95.58
CA GLU A 4 -88.96 5.50 95.77
C GLU A 4 -87.59 4.85 95.48
N PRO A 5 -87.28 3.71 96.14
CA PRO A 5 -86.02 3.01 95.94
C PRO A 5 -86.04 2.29 94.60
N GLY A 6 -85.31 2.85 93.62
CA GLY A 6 -85.04 2.20 92.35
C GLY A 6 -84.28 0.88 92.56
N ASP A 7 -84.72 -0.14 91.83
CA ASP A 7 -84.22 -1.52 91.87
C ASP A 7 -82.67 -1.58 91.73
N PRO A 8 -81.93 -1.88 92.83
CA PRO A 8 -80.47 -1.93 92.80
C PRO A 8 -79.93 -3.10 91.97
N VAL A 9 -80.76 -4.09 91.62
CA VAL A 9 -80.35 -5.26 90.83
C VAL A 9 -80.30 -4.92 89.34
N GLY A 10 -81.26 -4.11 88.84
CA GLY A 10 -81.25 -3.64 87.45
C GLY A 10 -80.08 -2.71 87.12
N ALA A 11 -79.67 -1.85 88.07
CA ALA A 11 -78.49 -0.99 87.90
C ALA A 11 -77.18 -1.79 87.87
N LEU A 12 -77.07 -2.86 88.67
CA LEU A 12 -75.93 -3.77 88.66
C LEU A 12 -75.84 -4.59 87.37
N ALA A 13 -76.98 -5.05 86.83
CA ALA A 13 -77.02 -5.77 85.55
C ALA A 13 -76.57 -4.89 84.37
N SER A 14 -77.04 -3.64 84.31
CA SER A 14 -76.64 -2.68 83.26
C SER A 14 -75.16 -2.28 83.37
N GLN A 15 -74.63 -2.15 84.59
CA GLN A 15 -73.18 -1.93 84.81
C GLN A 15 -72.33 -3.14 84.40
N LEU A 16 -72.81 -4.37 84.60
CA LEU A 16 -72.13 -5.59 84.17
C LEU A 16 -72.17 -5.76 82.64
N GLU A 17 -73.27 -5.42 81.97
CA GLU A 17 -73.34 -5.37 80.50
C GLU A 17 -72.41 -4.30 79.92
N ALA A 18 -72.38 -3.10 80.51
CA ALA A 18 -71.47 -2.03 80.07
C ALA A 18 -70.00 -2.40 80.29
N ALA A 19 -69.68 -3.09 81.38
CA ALA A 19 -68.35 -3.65 81.62
C ALA A 19 -68.01 -4.77 80.62
N GLY A 20 -68.98 -5.62 80.26
CA GLY A 20 -68.84 -6.65 79.23
C GLY A 20 -68.52 -6.06 77.85
N ALA A 21 -69.26 -5.04 77.43
CA ALA A 21 -69.01 -4.33 76.17
C ALA A 21 -67.64 -3.62 76.15
N LEU A 22 -67.20 -3.09 77.30
CA LEU A 22 -65.87 -2.47 77.41
C LEU A 22 -64.75 -3.52 77.33
N ILE A 23 -64.96 -4.71 77.92
CA ILE A 23 -64.02 -5.84 77.82
C ILE A 23 -63.92 -6.32 76.36
N GLU A 24 -65.04 -6.49 75.66
CA GLU A 24 -65.03 -6.87 74.23
C GLU A 24 -64.33 -5.83 73.35
N SER A 25 -64.57 -4.53 73.59
CA SER A 25 -63.85 -3.45 72.89
C SER A 25 -62.33 -3.49 73.14
N LEU A 26 -61.91 -3.73 74.38
CA LEU A 26 -60.49 -3.85 74.72
C LEU A 26 -59.87 -5.12 74.12
N GLU A 27 -60.60 -6.23 74.07
CA GLU A 27 -60.17 -7.46 73.41
C GLU A 27 -59.99 -7.25 71.89
N GLU A 28 -60.91 -6.52 71.25
CA GLU A 28 -60.77 -6.13 69.84
C GLU A 28 -59.54 -5.23 69.62
N GLU A 29 -59.33 -4.22 70.46
CA GLU A 29 -58.15 -3.34 70.37
C GLU A 29 -56.86 -4.12 70.57
N VAL A 30 -56.81 -5.04 71.54
CA VAL A 30 -55.65 -5.92 71.74
C VAL A 30 -55.44 -6.84 70.54
N ALA A 31 -56.51 -7.36 69.92
CA ALA A 31 -56.43 -8.17 68.71
C ALA A 31 -55.96 -7.37 67.49
N ARG A 32 -56.32 -6.08 67.38
CA ARG A 32 -55.81 -5.16 66.34
C ARG A 32 -54.33 -4.85 66.58
N LEU A 33 -53.94 -4.47 67.80
CA LEU A 33 -52.55 -4.19 68.15
C LEU A 33 -51.63 -5.40 67.96
N ARG A 34 -52.11 -6.62 68.20
CA ARG A 34 -51.35 -7.86 67.92
C ARG A 34 -51.14 -8.05 66.42
N ARG A 35 -52.17 -7.82 65.59
CA ARG A 35 -52.04 -7.86 64.13
C ARG A 35 -51.06 -6.80 63.63
N ASP A 36 -51.17 -5.56 64.09
CA ASP A 36 -50.27 -4.47 63.71
C ASP A 36 -48.82 -4.78 64.13
N LEU A 37 -48.61 -5.37 65.31
CA LEU A 37 -47.29 -5.81 65.77
C LEU A 37 -46.71 -6.93 64.90
N GLU A 38 -47.54 -7.89 64.48
CA GLU A 38 -47.11 -8.96 63.57
C GLU A 38 -46.78 -8.42 62.18
N GLU A 39 -47.60 -7.53 61.63
CA GLU A 39 -47.34 -6.85 60.36
C GLU A 39 -46.05 -6.03 60.42
N ALA A 40 -45.83 -5.26 61.49
CA ALA A 40 -44.61 -4.49 61.69
C ALA A 40 -43.36 -5.40 61.81
N ARG A 41 -43.49 -6.57 62.45
CA ARG A 41 -42.41 -7.57 62.54
C ARG A 41 -42.09 -8.18 61.19
N LEU A 42 -43.10 -8.47 60.37
CA LEU A 42 -42.91 -8.96 58.99
C LEU A 42 -42.25 -7.89 58.11
N ALA A 43 -42.70 -6.64 58.20
CA ALA A 43 -42.11 -5.51 57.49
C ALA A 43 -40.65 -5.29 57.88
N LEU A 44 -40.31 -5.37 59.18
CA LEU A 44 -38.93 -5.26 59.66
C LEU A 44 -38.05 -6.38 59.12
N ARG A 45 -38.53 -7.63 59.10
CA ARG A 45 -37.80 -8.76 58.52
C ARG A 45 -37.58 -8.59 57.02
N ALA A 46 -38.59 -8.13 56.29
CA ALA A 46 -38.47 -7.84 54.86
C ALA A 46 -37.42 -6.74 54.60
N ALA A 47 -37.46 -5.65 55.38
CA ALA A 47 -36.46 -4.58 55.28
C ALA A 47 -35.04 -5.08 55.62
N GLN A 48 -34.87 -5.92 56.64
CA GLN A 48 -33.58 -6.53 56.98
C GLN A 48 -33.05 -7.44 55.85
N GLN A 49 -33.93 -8.21 55.22
CA GLN A 49 -33.57 -9.04 54.06
C GLN A 49 -33.16 -8.18 52.87
N GLU A 50 -33.87 -7.08 52.61
CA GLU A 50 -33.53 -6.16 51.53
C GLU A 50 -32.18 -5.46 51.78
N VAL A 51 -31.93 -4.98 52.99
CA VAL A 51 -30.63 -4.38 53.35
C VAL A 51 -29.50 -5.40 53.19
N SER A 52 -29.73 -6.65 53.58
CA SER A 52 -28.75 -7.74 53.41
C SER A 52 -28.53 -8.11 51.94
N ALA A 53 -29.57 -8.05 51.11
CA ALA A 53 -29.46 -8.27 49.67
C ALA A 53 -28.69 -7.13 48.98
N ARG A 54 -29.01 -5.87 49.33
CA ARG A 54 -28.31 -4.68 48.84
C ARG A 54 -26.84 -4.66 49.29
N GLY A 55 -26.56 -5.06 50.54
CA GLY A 55 -25.19 -5.20 51.04
C GLY A 55 -24.36 -6.19 50.24
N ARG A 56 -24.92 -7.39 49.97
CA ARG A 56 -24.25 -8.40 49.12
C ARG A 56 -24.03 -7.91 47.69
N ALA A 57 -25.01 -7.24 47.09
CA ALA A 57 -24.89 -6.69 45.75
C ALA A 57 -23.81 -5.59 45.66
N LEU A 58 -23.68 -4.75 46.71
CA LEU A 58 -22.61 -3.74 46.78
C LEU A 58 -21.23 -4.39 46.93
N GLU A 59 -21.10 -5.39 47.79
CA GLU A 59 -19.83 -6.14 47.93
C GLU A 59 -19.41 -6.83 46.62
N GLU A 60 -20.37 -7.40 45.89
CA GLU A 60 -20.12 -7.98 44.57
C GLU A 60 -19.67 -6.92 43.56
N LYS A 61 -20.34 -5.75 43.52
CA LYS A 61 -19.93 -4.63 42.67
C LYS A 61 -18.55 -4.08 43.03
N GLU A 62 -18.21 -4.04 44.32
CA GLU A 62 -16.87 -3.64 44.74
C GLU A 62 -15.81 -4.66 44.32
N ARG A 63 -16.10 -5.96 44.36
CA ARG A 63 -15.20 -7.01 43.88
C ARG A 63 -14.98 -6.90 42.37
N GLU A 64 -16.06 -6.82 41.59
CA GLU A 64 -15.98 -6.59 40.15
C GLU A 64 -15.17 -5.32 39.83
N GLY A 65 -15.39 -4.24 40.60
CA GLY A 65 -14.66 -2.99 40.44
C GLY A 65 -13.16 -3.10 40.77
N ARG A 66 -12.76 -3.95 41.71
CA ARG A 66 -11.35 -4.23 42.02
C ARG A 66 -10.70 -5.06 40.92
N GLU A 67 -11.36 -6.12 40.47
CA GLU A 67 -10.87 -6.99 39.38
C GLU A 67 -10.68 -6.18 38.09
N ALA A 68 -11.64 -5.34 37.72
CA ALA A 68 -11.52 -4.48 36.55
C ALA A 68 -10.36 -3.47 36.67
N ARG A 69 -10.06 -2.97 37.88
CA ARG A 69 -8.91 -2.06 38.10
C ARG A 69 -7.58 -2.81 38.01
N GLU A 70 -7.51 -4.03 38.52
CA GLU A 70 -6.32 -4.88 38.39
C GLU A 70 -6.06 -5.25 36.93
N GLU A 71 -7.10 -5.62 36.19
CA GLU A 71 -6.99 -5.92 34.76
C GLU A 71 -6.58 -4.69 33.96
N ALA A 72 -7.15 -3.52 34.27
CA ALA A 72 -6.72 -2.26 33.68
C ALA A 72 -5.25 -1.94 34.00
N GLY A 73 -4.77 -2.26 35.21
CA GLY A 73 -3.37 -2.15 35.60
C GLY A 73 -2.47 -3.03 34.74
N ARG A 74 -2.80 -4.33 34.63
CA ARG A 74 -2.06 -5.29 33.79
C ARG A 74 -2.02 -4.88 32.32
N LEU A 75 -3.13 -4.38 31.79
CA LEU A 75 -3.20 -3.89 30.41
C LEU A 75 -2.34 -2.64 30.20
N ARG A 76 -2.30 -1.72 31.17
CA ARG A 76 -1.41 -0.54 31.11
C ARG A 76 0.06 -0.92 31.13
N GLU A 77 0.47 -1.83 32.01
CA GLU A 77 1.85 -2.34 32.07
C GLU A 77 2.24 -3.02 30.75
N ARG A 78 1.34 -3.82 30.17
CA ARG A 78 1.57 -4.44 28.85
C ARG A 78 1.71 -3.40 27.73
N LEU A 79 0.89 -2.35 27.76
CA LEU A 79 0.99 -1.24 26.79
C LEU A 79 2.29 -0.45 26.95
N GLU A 80 2.76 -0.25 28.17
CA GLU A 80 4.06 0.39 28.45
C GLU A 80 5.21 -0.49 27.95
N GLY A 81 5.18 -1.79 28.21
CA GLY A 81 6.15 -2.75 27.67
C GLY A 81 6.21 -2.73 26.13
N LEU A 82 5.05 -2.78 25.47
CA LEU A 82 4.97 -2.67 24.00
C LEU A 82 5.50 -1.33 23.48
N ARG A 83 5.23 -0.22 24.19
CA ARG A 83 5.76 1.10 23.81
C ARG A 83 7.28 1.16 23.94
N GLU A 84 7.85 0.54 24.97
CA GLU A 84 9.30 0.44 25.13
C GLU A 84 9.95 -0.43 24.04
N GLU A 85 9.34 -1.57 23.71
CA GLU A 85 9.80 -2.43 22.61
C GLU A 85 9.78 -1.68 21.28
N MET A 86 8.67 -1.03 20.94
CA MET A 86 8.56 -0.20 19.73
C MET A 86 9.60 0.93 19.70
N ARG A 87 9.90 1.53 20.86
CA ARG A 87 10.96 2.55 20.95
C ARG A 87 12.33 1.94 20.69
N ARG A 88 12.65 0.79 21.29
CA ARG A 88 13.92 0.08 21.07
C ARG A 88 14.09 -0.36 19.62
N GLU A 89 13.02 -0.85 18.99
CA GLU A 89 13.02 -1.23 17.57
C GLU A 89 13.26 -0.03 16.66
N ARG A 90 12.63 1.11 16.96
CA ARG A 90 12.88 2.36 16.22
C ARG A 90 14.34 2.83 16.37
N GLU A 91 14.87 2.83 17.59
CA GLU A 91 16.27 3.18 17.84
C GLU A 91 17.23 2.21 17.12
N ALA A 92 16.93 0.91 17.10
CA ALA A 92 17.73 -0.09 16.39
C ALA A 92 17.64 0.09 14.86
N ALA A 93 16.46 0.37 14.33
CA ALA A 93 16.26 0.64 12.90
C ALA A 93 16.97 1.93 12.46
N GLU A 94 16.95 2.99 13.29
CA GLU A 94 17.71 4.21 13.02
C GLU A 94 19.22 3.97 13.04
N ARG A 95 19.72 3.15 13.97
CA ARG A 95 21.14 2.78 13.99
C ARG A 95 21.54 2.03 12.73
N ARG A 96 20.75 1.02 12.31
CA ARG A 96 20.99 0.30 11.04
C ARG A 96 21.00 1.23 9.83
N ARG A 97 20.02 2.14 9.73
CA ARG A 97 19.98 3.14 8.65
C ARG A 97 21.20 4.06 8.66
N ARG A 98 21.67 4.48 9.84
CA ARG A 98 22.90 5.29 9.95
C ARG A 98 24.12 4.51 9.48
N GLU A 99 24.26 3.26 9.91
CA GLU A 99 25.35 2.37 9.49
C GLU A 99 25.31 2.11 7.98
N GLU A 100 24.13 1.86 7.40
CA GLU A 100 23.96 1.70 5.95
C GLU A 100 24.34 2.97 5.18
N VAL A 101 23.91 4.15 5.65
CA VAL A 101 24.28 5.43 5.03
C VAL A 101 25.77 5.69 5.14
N GLU A 102 26.40 5.38 6.28
CA GLU A 102 27.85 5.51 6.44
C GLU A 102 28.61 4.52 5.55
N ALA A 103 28.14 3.28 5.44
CA ALA A 103 28.70 2.28 4.53
C ALA A 103 28.60 2.75 3.07
N LEU A 104 27.45 3.25 2.63
CA LEU A 104 27.25 3.81 1.29
C LEU A 104 28.12 5.06 1.05
N ARG A 105 28.29 5.92 2.06
CA ARG A 105 29.20 7.06 1.96
C ARG A 105 30.66 6.61 1.83
N SER A 106 31.06 5.57 2.56
CA SER A 106 32.42 5.04 2.49
C SER A 106 32.70 4.37 1.14
N SER A 107 31.76 3.59 0.62
CA SER A 107 31.88 2.98 -0.71
C SER A 107 31.86 4.03 -1.81
N SER A 108 31.00 5.05 -1.72
CA SER A 108 30.99 6.17 -2.68
C SER A 108 32.34 6.89 -2.72
N LYS A 109 32.95 7.18 -1.55
CA LYS A 109 34.29 7.77 -1.49
C LYS A 109 35.36 6.87 -2.13
N GLN A 110 35.27 5.56 -1.92
CA GLN A 110 36.19 4.60 -2.55
C GLN A 110 36.04 4.61 -4.08
N TRP A 111 34.81 4.58 -4.59
CA TRP A 111 34.55 4.68 -6.03
C TRP A 111 35.04 6.01 -6.62
N GLU A 112 34.85 7.13 -5.92
CA GLU A 112 35.40 8.42 -6.34
C GLU A 112 36.94 8.40 -6.38
N GLU A 113 37.61 7.77 -5.42
CA GLU A 113 39.06 7.61 -5.41
C GLU A 113 39.55 6.69 -6.54
N GLU A 114 38.85 5.59 -6.80
CA GLU A 114 39.14 4.67 -7.91
C GLU A 114 38.97 5.37 -9.26
N LEU A 115 37.89 6.12 -9.44
CA LEU A 115 37.68 6.93 -10.64
C LEU A 115 38.79 7.96 -10.81
N ARG A 116 39.16 8.69 -9.74
CA ARG A 116 40.29 9.64 -9.79
C ARG A 116 41.61 8.96 -10.16
N LYS A 117 41.87 7.75 -9.66
CA LYS A 117 43.06 6.97 -10.04
C LYS A 117 43.01 6.57 -11.51
N ALA A 118 41.88 6.05 -11.98
CA ALA A 118 41.69 5.66 -13.38
C ALA A 118 41.88 6.86 -14.34
N TYR A 119 41.33 8.04 -13.99
CA TYR A 119 41.55 9.26 -14.77
C TYR A 119 43.02 9.67 -14.81
N ARG A 120 43.73 9.63 -13.68
CA ARG A 120 45.18 9.92 -13.64
C ARG A 120 45.98 8.94 -14.49
N GLU A 121 45.66 7.66 -14.42
CA GLU A 121 46.31 6.64 -15.25
C GLU A 121 46.04 6.87 -16.74
N GLN A 122 44.82 7.28 -17.11
CA GLN A 122 44.49 7.63 -18.48
C GLN A 122 45.25 8.88 -18.95
N GLU A 123 45.33 9.92 -18.13
CA GLU A 123 46.13 11.12 -18.42
C GLU A 123 47.61 10.78 -18.60
N GLU A 124 48.17 9.89 -17.76
CA GLU A 124 49.54 9.42 -17.90
C GLU A 124 49.75 8.62 -19.19
N ARG A 125 48.79 7.76 -19.59
CA ARG A 125 48.86 7.03 -20.86
C ARG A 125 48.88 7.99 -22.04
N HIS A 126 47.96 8.95 -22.09
CA HIS A 126 47.93 9.96 -23.15
C HIS A 126 49.18 10.82 -23.16
N ARG A 127 49.73 11.16 -22.00
CA ARG A 127 51.00 11.88 -21.92
C ARG A 127 52.15 11.07 -22.51
N ARG A 128 52.23 9.77 -22.20
CA ARG A 128 53.26 8.87 -22.76
C ARG A 128 53.09 8.72 -24.28
N GLU A 129 51.87 8.54 -24.77
CA GLU A 129 51.56 8.50 -26.21
C GLU A 129 52.03 9.79 -26.92
N LEU A 130 51.75 10.95 -26.32
CA LEU A 130 52.21 12.24 -26.86
C LEU A 130 53.74 12.38 -26.82
N GLU A 131 54.41 11.90 -25.78
CA GLU A 131 55.87 11.89 -25.70
C GLU A 131 56.49 10.94 -26.73
N GLU A 132 55.88 9.77 -26.97
CA GLU A 132 56.30 8.82 -28.02
C GLU A 132 56.12 9.41 -29.42
N LEU A 133 54.96 10.02 -29.71
CA LEU A 133 54.71 10.72 -30.98
C LEU A 133 55.67 11.89 -31.21
N ARG A 134 56.03 12.61 -30.15
CA ARG A 134 57.06 13.67 -30.23
C ARG A 134 58.42 13.08 -30.57
N ARG A 135 58.83 12.01 -29.88
CA ARG A 135 60.10 11.32 -30.15
C ARG A 135 60.15 10.74 -31.56
N SER A 136 59.08 10.12 -32.05
CA SER A 136 59.04 9.60 -33.43
C SER A 136 59.15 10.74 -34.45
N SER A 137 58.44 11.85 -34.22
CA SER A 137 58.53 13.05 -35.07
C SER A 137 59.94 13.66 -35.06
N GLU A 138 60.60 13.68 -33.91
CA GLU A 138 61.99 14.14 -33.79
C GLU A 138 62.98 13.20 -34.50
N GLN A 139 62.77 11.89 -34.39
CA GLN A 139 63.56 10.89 -35.11
C GLN A 139 63.40 11.03 -36.62
N GLU A 140 62.16 11.15 -37.12
CA GLU A 140 61.89 11.39 -38.53
C GLU A 140 62.56 12.68 -39.03
N ARG A 141 62.46 13.78 -38.26
CA ARG A 141 63.15 15.04 -38.57
C ARG A 141 64.67 14.85 -38.62
N SER A 142 65.26 14.19 -37.63
CA SER A 142 66.71 13.94 -37.58
C SER A 142 67.18 13.03 -38.72
N GLY A 143 66.36 12.05 -39.12
CA GLY A 143 66.62 11.18 -40.27
C GLY A 143 66.59 11.95 -41.59
N LEU A 144 65.58 12.82 -41.77
CA LEU A 144 65.50 13.71 -42.93
C LEU A 144 66.66 14.71 -42.98
N GLU A 145 67.03 15.30 -41.84
CA GLU A 145 68.20 16.18 -41.75
C GLU A 145 69.50 15.46 -42.09
N SER A 146 69.67 14.22 -41.63
CA SER A 146 70.86 13.41 -41.93
C SER A 146 70.91 13.02 -43.41
N ALA A 147 69.78 12.61 -44.00
CA ALA A 147 69.67 12.30 -45.42
C ALA A 147 69.99 13.52 -46.29
N LEU A 148 69.45 14.70 -45.94
CA LEU A 148 69.77 15.95 -46.64
C LEU A 148 71.26 16.32 -46.52
N ARG A 149 71.88 16.13 -45.35
CA ARG A 149 73.31 16.35 -45.15
C ARG A 149 74.16 15.38 -45.97
N GLU A 150 73.78 14.11 -46.03
CA GLU A 150 74.46 13.11 -46.87
C GLU A 150 74.33 13.41 -48.35
N GLU A 151 73.12 13.74 -48.84
CA GLU A 151 72.91 14.13 -50.23
C GLU A 151 73.72 15.37 -50.60
N PHE A 152 73.75 16.38 -49.72
CA PHE A 152 74.58 17.56 -49.90
C PHE A 152 76.08 17.19 -49.92
N GLY A 153 76.52 16.32 -49.01
CA GLY A 153 77.90 15.81 -48.97
C GLY A 153 78.30 15.07 -50.25
N ARG A 154 77.47 14.14 -50.72
CA ARG A 154 77.67 13.42 -51.99
C ARG A 154 77.77 14.37 -53.16
N ARG A 155 76.90 15.38 -53.22
CA ARG A 155 76.93 16.40 -54.28
C ARG A 155 78.25 17.18 -54.27
N MET A 156 78.73 17.56 -53.08
CA MET A 156 80.01 18.26 -52.94
C MET A 156 81.22 17.37 -53.28
N GLU A 157 81.18 16.08 -52.95
CA GLU A 157 82.22 15.12 -53.33
C GLU A 157 82.24 14.86 -54.83
N GLU A 158 81.07 14.74 -55.46
CA GLU A 158 80.96 14.64 -56.91
C GLU A 158 81.51 15.89 -57.60
N GLU A 159 81.23 17.08 -57.06
CA GLU A 159 81.83 18.33 -57.56
C GLU A 159 83.35 18.35 -57.39
N ARG A 160 83.88 17.88 -56.23
CA ARG A 160 85.32 17.74 -56.01
C ARG A 160 85.94 16.75 -57.00
N ARG A 161 85.35 15.58 -57.20
CA ARG A 161 85.81 14.58 -58.18
C ARG A 161 85.74 15.10 -59.60
N ARG A 162 84.73 15.90 -59.95
CA ARG A 162 84.66 16.58 -61.27
C ARG A 162 85.82 17.56 -61.43
N ARG A 163 86.13 18.37 -60.42
CA ARG A 163 87.29 19.29 -60.44
C ARG A 163 88.62 18.53 -60.48
N GLU A 164 88.75 17.45 -59.73
CA GLU A 164 89.95 16.60 -59.76
C GLU A 164 90.15 15.93 -61.11
N ARG A 165 89.09 15.41 -61.75
CA ARG A 165 89.14 14.88 -63.12
C ARG A 165 89.54 15.98 -64.11
N GLN A 166 88.95 17.16 -64.02
CA GLN A 166 89.35 18.31 -64.84
C GLN A 166 90.82 18.69 -64.63
N HIS A 167 91.32 18.64 -63.40
CA HIS A 167 92.75 18.86 -63.10
C HIS A 167 93.64 17.73 -63.63
N GLN A 168 93.21 16.47 -63.55
CA GLN A 168 93.94 15.32 -64.10
C GLN A 168 93.97 15.34 -65.63
N ASP A 169 92.87 15.71 -66.28
CA ASP A 169 92.80 15.90 -67.73
C ASP A 169 93.70 17.05 -68.18
N ALA A 170 93.75 18.14 -67.42
CA ALA A 170 94.68 19.25 -67.66
C ALA A 170 96.16 18.83 -67.49
N LEU A 171 96.48 17.99 -66.49
CA LEU A 171 97.82 17.43 -66.30
C LEU A 171 98.19 16.40 -67.37
N HIS A 172 97.23 15.62 -67.86
CA HIS A 172 97.41 14.71 -68.98
C HIS A 172 97.65 15.48 -70.28
N ALA A 173 96.90 16.57 -70.53
CA ALA A 173 97.11 17.47 -71.65
C ALA A 173 98.51 18.13 -71.62
N LEU A 174 98.98 18.54 -70.44
CA LEU A 174 100.33 19.08 -70.24
C LEU A 174 101.42 18.01 -70.46
N ARG A 175 101.22 16.76 -70.01
CA ARG A 175 102.14 15.64 -70.26
C ARG A 175 102.18 15.21 -71.74
N SER A 176 101.05 15.26 -72.45
CA SER A 176 101.01 15.02 -73.90
C SER A 176 101.61 16.17 -74.71
N ALA A 177 101.59 17.40 -74.18
CA ALA A 177 102.21 18.56 -74.81
C ALA A 177 103.74 18.63 -74.56
N SER A 178 104.24 18.08 -73.44
CA SER A 178 105.68 18.02 -73.14
C SER A 178 106.40 16.84 -73.81
N ALA A 179 105.68 15.83 -74.29
CA ALA A 179 106.26 14.70 -75.03
C ALA A 179 106.44 14.95 -76.55
N GLY A 180 106.01 16.12 -77.06
CA GLY A 180 106.12 16.50 -78.47
C GLY A 180 107.02 17.70 -78.76
N ARG A 181 107.74 18.24 -77.76
CA ARG A 181 108.53 19.48 -77.91
C ARG A 181 110.02 19.33 -77.62
N GLU A 182 110.55 18.11 -77.55
CA GLU A 182 111.98 17.87 -77.25
C GLU A 182 112.79 17.44 -78.49
N LEU A 183 112.18 17.35 -79.68
CA LEU A 183 112.86 16.96 -80.94
C LEU A 183 112.87 18.02 -82.06
N ASP A 184 112.17 19.15 -81.89
CA ASP A 184 112.19 20.27 -82.86
C ASP A 184 113.00 21.49 -82.37
N LEU A 185 113.63 21.41 -81.20
CA LEU A 185 114.34 22.52 -80.52
C LEU A 185 115.86 22.60 -80.82
N GLN A 186 116.33 22.14 -81.99
CA GLN A 186 117.77 22.22 -82.33
C GLN A 186 118.15 22.66 -83.75
N ARG A 187 117.21 23.14 -84.60
CA ARG A 187 117.59 23.63 -85.94
C ARG A 187 117.22 25.05 -86.34
N ASP A 188 116.28 25.72 -85.67
CA ASP A 188 115.86 27.08 -86.08
C ASP A 188 116.00 28.17 -84.98
N TYR A 189 116.93 27.97 -84.02
CA TYR A 189 117.01 28.80 -82.80
C TYR A 189 117.74 30.14 -82.90
N GLN A 190 118.23 30.57 -84.06
CA GLN A 190 119.00 31.83 -84.13
C GLN A 190 118.58 32.83 -85.22
N ALA A 191 117.55 32.55 -86.02
CA ALA A 191 117.07 33.50 -87.04
C ALA A 191 115.60 33.92 -86.90
N VAL A 192 114.80 33.21 -86.10
CA VAL A 192 113.33 33.41 -85.99
C VAL A 192 112.92 34.21 -84.73
N VAL A 193 113.82 34.34 -83.75
CA VAL A 193 113.53 34.94 -82.43
C VAL A 193 113.14 36.43 -82.52
N GLU A 194 113.61 37.17 -83.53
CA GLU A 194 113.28 38.60 -83.67
C GLU A 194 112.01 38.87 -84.51
N SER A 195 111.57 37.90 -85.33
CA SER A 195 110.36 38.01 -86.16
C SER A 195 109.12 37.43 -85.47
N GLN A 196 109.24 36.41 -84.63
CA GLN A 196 108.10 35.81 -83.92
C GLN A 196 107.69 36.57 -82.65
N GLN A 197 108.53 37.44 -82.09
CA GLN A 197 108.15 38.22 -80.89
C GLN A 197 107.04 39.25 -81.17
N ALA A 198 106.98 39.84 -82.37
CA ALA A 198 105.91 40.76 -82.74
C ALA A 198 104.57 40.05 -83.02
N GLU A 199 104.61 38.84 -83.58
CA GLU A 199 103.42 38.06 -83.95
C GLU A 199 102.81 37.34 -82.72
N ILE A 200 103.64 36.93 -81.76
CA ILE A 200 103.21 36.35 -80.48
C ILE A 200 102.54 37.39 -79.58
N GLU A 201 103.01 38.65 -79.56
CA GLU A 201 102.35 39.72 -78.81
C GLU A 201 100.99 40.11 -79.43
N ALA A 202 100.87 40.10 -80.77
CA ALA A 202 99.61 40.33 -81.46
C ALA A 202 98.56 39.24 -81.17
N LEU A 203 98.96 37.96 -81.23
CA LEU A 203 98.07 36.84 -80.95
C LEU A 203 97.71 36.71 -79.46
N ARG A 204 98.60 37.10 -78.54
CA ARG A 204 98.28 37.19 -77.09
C ARG A 204 97.23 38.26 -76.82
N GLY A 205 97.33 39.42 -77.46
CA GLY A 205 96.32 40.48 -77.35
C GLY A 205 94.94 40.09 -77.91
N GLU A 206 94.89 39.27 -78.96
CA GLU A 206 93.61 38.74 -79.49
C GLU A 206 93.01 37.66 -78.60
N LEU A 207 93.83 36.77 -78.03
CA LEU A 207 93.39 35.75 -77.08
C LEU A 207 92.90 36.34 -75.75
N GLU A 208 93.57 37.37 -75.23
CA GLU A 208 93.10 38.09 -74.04
C GLU A 208 91.76 38.79 -74.29
N ARG A 209 91.60 39.46 -75.45
CA ARG A 209 90.32 40.07 -75.83
C ARG A 209 89.20 39.02 -76.02
N GLN A 210 89.52 37.83 -76.53
CA GLN A 210 88.55 36.74 -76.65
C GLN A 210 88.21 36.13 -75.28
N ALA A 211 89.19 35.99 -74.38
CA ALA A 211 88.97 35.52 -73.02
C ALA A 211 88.10 36.50 -72.21
N GLU A 212 88.37 37.80 -72.30
CA GLU A 212 87.56 38.85 -71.66
C GLU A 212 86.13 38.88 -72.20
N ARG A 213 85.94 38.71 -73.51
CA ARG A 213 84.60 38.59 -74.12
C ARG A 213 83.87 37.35 -73.63
N ALA A 214 84.52 36.18 -73.60
CA ALA A 214 83.92 34.95 -73.10
C ALA A 214 83.62 35.01 -71.59
N GLU A 215 84.45 35.69 -70.79
CA GLU A 215 84.18 35.95 -69.39
C GLU A 215 83.02 36.93 -69.19
N ALA A 216 82.92 37.97 -70.01
CA ALA A 216 81.80 38.90 -69.98
C ALA A 216 80.48 38.17 -70.31
N GLU A 217 80.45 37.35 -71.36
CA GLU A 217 79.30 36.52 -71.73
C GLU A 217 78.94 35.52 -70.62
N ARG A 218 79.91 34.88 -69.98
CA ARG A 218 79.67 34.00 -68.82
C ARG A 218 79.10 34.75 -67.63
N ARG A 219 79.58 35.96 -67.36
CA ARG A 219 79.06 36.80 -66.27
C ARG A 219 77.64 37.27 -66.56
N GLU A 220 77.32 37.59 -67.81
CA GLU A 220 75.97 37.93 -68.24
C GLU A 220 75.03 36.72 -68.14
N ALA A 221 75.44 35.55 -68.65
CA ALA A 221 74.67 34.31 -68.52
C ALA A 221 74.42 33.93 -67.05
N LEU A 222 75.40 34.10 -66.16
CA LEU A 222 75.20 33.87 -64.72
C LEU A 222 74.23 34.86 -64.07
N ARG A 223 74.22 36.12 -64.51
CA ARG A 223 73.25 37.12 -64.05
C ARG A 223 71.84 36.78 -64.53
N GLU A 224 71.69 36.32 -65.77
CA GLU A 224 70.41 35.87 -66.31
C GLU A 224 69.89 34.63 -65.60
N VAL A 225 70.73 33.62 -65.38
CA VAL A 225 70.36 32.41 -64.62
C VAL A 225 69.97 32.75 -63.18
N LYS A 226 70.69 33.67 -62.53
CA LYS A 226 70.30 34.16 -61.19
C LYS A 226 68.94 34.86 -61.21
N ARG A 227 68.69 35.74 -62.19
CA ARG A 227 67.39 36.42 -62.32
C ARG A 227 66.26 35.41 -62.51
N LEU A 228 66.43 34.43 -63.40
CA LEU A 228 65.45 33.38 -63.65
C LEU A 228 65.22 32.49 -62.42
N ALA A 229 66.27 32.18 -61.65
CA ALA A 229 66.15 31.42 -60.41
C ALA A 229 65.40 32.20 -59.33
N GLU A 230 65.68 33.49 -59.15
CA GLU A 230 64.97 34.37 -58.22
C GLU A 230 63.49 34.56 -58.62
N GLU A 231 63.21 34.72 -59.92
CA GLU A 231 61.85 34.77 -60.45
C GLU A 231 61.11 33.47 -60.15
N ARG A 232 61.73 32.32 -60.42
CA ARG A 232 61.13 31.01 -60.13
C ARG A 232 60.90 30.77 -58.64
N GLU A 233 61.82 31.20 -57.79
CA GLU A 233 61.66 31.12 -56.34
C GLU A 233 60.49 31.99 -55.85
N ARG A 234 60.35 33.21 -56.37
CA ARG A 234 59.23 34.10 -56.06
C ARG A 234 57.90 33.52 -56.53
N GLU A 235 57.86 32.91 -57.72
CA GLU A 235 56.69 32.19 -58.21
C GLU A 235 56.30 31.02 -57.32
N LEU A 236 57.26 30.17 -56.93
CA LEU A 236 57.02 29.04 -56.04
C LEU A 236 56.51 29.52 -54.67
N ARG A 237 57.11 30.55 -54.09
CA ARG A 237 56.64 31.14 -52.82
C ARG A 237 55.22 31.69 -52.94
N ARG A 238 54.89 32.37 -54.04
CA ARG A 238 53.51 32.86 -54.31
C ARG A 238 52.53 31.70 -54.47
N ALA A 239 52.90 30.66 -55.20
CA ALA A 239 52.06 29.47 -55.39
C ALA A 239 51.85 28.70 -54.07
N HIS A 240 52.88 28.56 -53.23
CA HIS A 240 52.75 27.96 -51.91
C HIS A 240 51.87 28.80 -50.98
N ALA A 241 52.03 30.13 -50.98
CA ALA A 241 51.16 31.03 -50.22
C ALA A 241 49.69 30.93 -50.67
N ALA A 242 49.44 30.91 -51.99
CA ALA A 242 48.10 30.74 -52.53
C ALA A 242 47.46 29.40 -52.11
N ARG A 243 48.20 28.29 -52.20
CA ARG A 243 47.73 26.97 -51.76
C ARG A 243 47.42 26.92 -50.26
N LEU A 244 48.22 27.60 -49.43
CA LEU A 244 47.95 27.67 -47.99
C LEU A 244 46.70 28.48 -47.68
N GLU A 245 46.47 29.59 -48.40
CA GLU A 245 45.25 30.38 -48.25
C GLU A 245 44.01 29.62 -48.75
N GLU A 246 44.10 28.89 -49.86
CA GLU A 246 43.04 28.00 -50.33
C GLU A 246 42.72 26.90 -49.29
N ALA A 247 43.75 26.23 -48.75
CA ALA A 247 43.56 25.21 -47.73
C ALA A 247 42.96 25.79 -46.42
N ARG A 248 43.35 27.01 -46.04
CA ARG A 248 42.75 27.73 -44.90
C ARG A 248 41.28 28.05 -45.17
N ALA A 249 40.96 28.59 -46.34
CA ALA A 249 39.58 28.90 -46.72
C ALA A 249 38.70 27.63 -46.77
N GLU A 250 39.23 26.50 -47.25
CA GLU A 250 38.53 25.21 -47.20
C GLU A 250 38.32 24.71 -45.77
N ALA A 251 39.33 24.83 -44.90
CA ALA A 251 39.21 24.48 -43.48
C ALA A 251 38.16 25.36 -42.77
N GLU A 252 38.15 26.66 -43.02
CA GLU A 252 37.15 27.58 -42.47
C GLU A 252 35.73 27.24 -42.95
N ARG A 253 35.56 26.89 -44.23
CA ARG A 253 34.26 26.40 -44.77
C ARG A 253 33.82 25.11 -44.09
N ARG A 254 34.73 24.17 -43.82
CA ARG A 254 34.41 22.94 -43.08
C ARG A 254 34.02 23.23 -41.64
N ILE A 255 34.74 24.13 -40.97
CA ILE A 255 34.45 24.53 -39.60
C ILE A 255 33.08 25.23 -39.52
N SER A 256 32.76 26.12 -40.46
CA SER A 256 31.46 26.80 -40.49
C SER A 256 30.31 25.84 -40.79
N ALA A 257 30.50 24.89 -41.71
CA ALA A 257 29.53 23.83 -41.99
C ALA A 257 29.28 22.95 -40.74
N LEU A 258 30.34 22.53 -40.04
CA LEU A 258 30.20 21.74 -38.81
C LEU A 258 29.54 22.53 -37.68
N LYS A 259 29.80 23.83 -37.56
CA LYS A 259 29.12 24.70 -36.59
C LYS A 259 27.63 24.83 -36.90
N ALA A 260 27.28 25.09 -38.16
CA ALA A 260 25.89 25.17 -38.59
C ALA A 260 25.13 23.84 -38.37
N GLN A 261 25.78 22.70 -38.65
CA GLN A 261 25.22 21.39 -38.36
C GLN A 261 24.98 21.20 -36.86
N LYS A 262 25.96 21.50 -36.01
CA LYS A 262 25.79 21.41 -34.55
C LYS A 262 24.71 22.33 -34.01
N GLU A 263 24.56 23.53 -34.57
CA GLU A 263 23.48 24.44 -34.18
C GLU A 263 22.11 23.91 -34.59
N ALA A 264 21.98 23.32 -35.79
CA ALA A 264 20.76 22.67 -36.24
C ALA A 264 20.41 21.45 -35.35
N ASP A 265 21.38 20.60 -35.03
CA ASP A 265 21.18 19.43 -34.17
C ASP A 265 20.77 19.85 -32.75
N ASN A 266 21.44 20.87 -32.18
CA ASN A 266 21.07 21.41 -30.87
C ASN A 266 19.66 22.02 -30.88
N LYS A 267 19.27 22.71 -31.97
CA LYS A 267 17.93 23.26 -32.11
C LYS A 267 16.88 22.13 -32.17
N ALA A 268 17.12 21.11 -32.98
CA ALA A 268 16.22 19.95 -33.08
C ALA A 268 16.10 19.19 -31.75
N LEU A 269 17.19 19.06 -30.98
CA LEU A 269 17.15 18.46 -29.65
C LEU A 269 16.32 19.29 -28.67
N ARG A 270 16.46 20.62 -28.68
CA ARG A 270 15.64 21.51 -27.84
C ARG A 270 14.16 21.41 -28.19
N GLU A 271 13.82 21.41 -29.48
CA GLU A 271 12.43 21.23 -29.94
C GLU A 271 11.86 19.89 -29.46
N ARG A 272 12.62 18.78 -29.57
CA ARG A 272 12.19 17.47 -29.05
C ARG A 272 11.98 17.49 -27.54
N HIS A 273 12.90 18.09 -26.78
CA HIS A 273 12.75 18.20 -25.32
C HIS A 273 11.56 19.07 -24.92
N GLU A 274 11.28 20.14 -25.66
CA GLU A 274 10.08 20.97 -25.45
C GLU A 274 8.81 20.17 -25.75
N GLU A 275 8.77 19.41 -26.85
CA GLU A 275 7.65 18.52 -27.19
C GLU A 275 7.45 17.43 -26.14
N GLU A 276 8.51 16.78 -25.69
CA GLU A 276 8.46 15.80 -24.60
C GLU A 276 7.96 16.43 -23.31
N GLY A 277 8.43 17.64 -22.98
CA GLY A 277 7.95 18.42 -21.84
C GLY A 277 6.45 18.71 -21.93
N ILE A 278 5.95 19.09 -23.11
CA ILE A 278 4.52 19.33 -23.35
C ILE A 278 3.73 18.02 -23.26
N ARG A 279 4.23 16.92 -23.83
CA ARG A 279 3.60 15.59 -23.76
C ARG A 279 3.48 15.11 -22.33
N LEU A 280 4.55 15.22 -21.54
CA LEU A 280 4.55 14.85 -20.12
C LEU A 280 3.58 15.70 -19.32
N ARG A 281 3.56 17.03 -19.52
CA ARG A 281 2.59 17.91 -18.85
C ARG A 281 1.16 17.53 -19.17
N ARG A 282 0.83 17.29 -20.45
CA ARG A 282 -0.50 16.82 -20.86
C ARG A 282 -0.86 15.49 -20.19
N HIS A 283 0.08 14.54 -20.18
CA HIS A 283 -0.16 13.25 -19.53
C HIS A 283 -0.40 13.39 -18.02
N TYR A 284 0.35 14.26 -17.33
CA TYR A 284 0.10 14.55 -15.91
C TYR A 284 -1.25 15.25 -15.68
N GLU A 285 -1.63 16.19 -16.54
CA GLU A 285 -2.94 16.84 -16.48
C GLU A 285 -4.09 15.85 -16.72
N GLU A 286 -3.94 14.93 -17.67
CA GLU A 286 -4.91 13.86 -17.93
C GLU A 286 -5.03 12.91 -16.74
N ARG A 287 -3.90 12.50 -16.14
CA ARG A 287 -3.92 11.68 -14.91
C ARG A 287 -4.60 12.40 -13.75
N LEU A 288 -4.33 13.69 -13.57
CA LEU A 288 -4.97 14.48 -12.52
C LEU A 288 -6.48 14.59 -12.74
N ARG A 289 -6.92 14.82 -13.98
CA ARG A 289 -8.35 14.83 -14.34
C ARG A 289 -9.00 13.47 -14.10
N ALA A 290 -8.34 12.38 -14.48
CA ALA A 290 -8.84 11.03 -14.24
C ALA A 290 -8.94 10.71 -12.74
N GLU A 291 -7.98 11.14 -11.92
CA GLU A 291 -8.06 11.01 -10.47
C GLU A 291 -9.18 11.86 -9.86
N ASP A 292 -9.38 13.08 -10.35
CA ASP A 292 -10.50 13.94 -9.90
C ASP A 292 -11.86 13.34 -10.29
N GLU A 293 -11.98 12.76 -11.49
CA GLU A 293 -13.18 12.02 -11.91
C GLU A 293 -13.42 10.79 -11.05
N ARG A 294 -12.37 10.01 -10.73
CA ARG A 294 -12.48 8.87 -9.80
C ARG A 294 -12.93 9.32 -8.41
N ARG A 295 -12.33 10.38 -7.85
CA ARG A 295 -12.78 10.94 -6.56
C ARG A 295 -14.22 11.40 -6.60
N LYS A 296 -14.66 12.05 -7.68
CA LYS A 296 -16.07 12.43 -7.86
C LYS A 296 -16.98 11.20 -7.88
N GLN A 297 -16.62 10.17 -8.63
CA GLN A 297 -17.38 8.91 -8.67
C GLN A 297 -17.44 8.22 -7.31
N GLU A 298 -16.32 8.16 -6.58
CA GLU A 298 -16.26 7.61 -5.22
C GLU A 298 -17.14 8.42 -4.26
N THR A 299 -17.06 9.75 -4.30
CA THR A 299 -17.92 10.60 -3.45
C THR A 299 -19.39 10.45 -3.78
N TRP A 300 -19.73 10.29 -5.07
CA TRP A 300 -21.11 10.06 -5.51
C TRP A 300 -21.62 8.68 -5.05
N ALA A 301 -20.82 7.62 -5.22
CA ALA A 301 -21.16 6.28 -4.76
C ALA A 301 -21.30 6.21 -3.22
N LEU A 302 -20.47 6.94 -2.47
CA LEU A 302 -20.61 7.06 -1.02
C LEU A 302 -21.87 7.84 -0.62
N GLN A 303 -22.22 8.91 -1.36
CA GLN A 303 -23.46 9.65 -1.13
C GLN A 303 -24.69 8.77 -1.40
N GLU A 304 -24.70 8.03 -2.50
CA GLU A 304 -25.78 7.09 -2.84
C GLU A 304 -25.96 6.03 -1.75
N ARG A 305 -24.86 5.38 -1.31
CA ARG A 305 -24.91 4.41 -0.19
C ARG A 305 -25.42 5.03 1.11
N LEU A 306 -25.06 6.27 1.41
CA LEU A 306 -25.58 6.97 2.59
C LEU A 306 -27.07 7.28 2.46
N GLU A 307 -27.55 7.61 1.27
CA GLU A 307 -28.98 7.82 1.01
C GLU A 307 -29.76 6.52 1.12
N GLU A 308 -29.24 5.41 0.58
CA GLU A 308 -29.82 4.08 0.74
C GLU A 308 -29.93 3.67 2.21
N LEU A 309 -28.86 3.84 3.00
CA LEU A 309 -28.87 3.54 4.43
C LEU A 309 -29.84 4.45 5.20
N ARG A 310 -29.96 5.73 4.82
CA ARG A 310 -30.97 6.64 5.39
C ARG A 310 -32.38 6.16 5.07
N ALA A 311 -32.64 5.74 3.83
CA ALA A 311 -33.94 5.23 3.41
C ALA A 311 -34.29 3.93 4.16
N GLN A 312 -33.33 3.01 4.31
CA GLN A 312 -33.47 1.78 5.10
C GLN A 312 -33.80 2.10 6.56
N ARG A 313 -33.01 2.96 7.21
CA ARG A 313 -33.25 3.39 8.60
C ARG A 313 -34.64 4.02 8.76
N ASP A 314 -35.06 4.85 7.81
CA ASP A 314 -36.36 5.50 7.88
C ASP A 314 -37.52 4.51 7.63
N ALA A 315 -37.32 3.50 6.77
CA ALA A 315 -38.25 2.39 6.61
C ALA A 315 -38.38 1.54 7.88
N GLU A 316 -37.25 1.19 8.50
CA GLU A 316 -37.23 0.48 9.79
C GLU A 316 -37.92 1.29 10.89
N ARG A 317 -37.63 2.59 11.00
CA ARG A 317 -38.29 3.50 11.95
C ARG A 317 -39.81 3.52 11.73
N ARG A 318 -40.28 3.56 10.49
CA ARG A 318 -41.71 3.50 10.17
C ARG A 318 -42.30 2.15 10.58
N ALA A 319 -41.62 1.04 10.29
CA ALA A 319 -42.06 -0.30 10.68
C ALA A 319 -42.14 -0.46 12.21
N TYR A 320 -41.13 -0.04 12.95
CA TYR A 320 -41.14 -0.07 14.42
C TYR A 320 -42.23 0.83 15.01
N THR A 321 -42.41 2.02 14.46
CA THR A 321 -43.48 2.94 14.91
C THR A 321 -44.85 2.33 14.66
N ALA A 322 -45.06 1.69 13.50
CA ALA A 322 -46.31 1.00 13.19
C ALA A 322 -46.56 -0.18 14.14
N ARG A 323 -45.53 -0.99 14.41
CA ARG A 323 -45.61 -2.11 15.35
C ARG A 323 -45.91 -1.66 16.78
N LEU A 324 -45.30 -0.56 17.20
CA LEU A 324 -45.52 0.01 18.54
C LEU A 324 -46.96 0.52 18.68
N LYS A 325 -47.49 1.23 17.66
CA LYS A 325 -48.91 1.63 17.61
C LYS A 325 -49.85 0.43 17.62
N GLN A 326 -49.51 -0.65 16.91
CA GLN A 326 -50.29 -1.88 16.92
C GLN A 326 -50.33 -2.50 18.34
N LEU A 327 -49.17 -2.62 19.00
CA LEU A 327 -49.10 -3.16 20.36
C LEU A 327 -49.83 -2.27 21.38
N GLU A 328 -49.79 -0.95 21.21
CA GLU A 328 -50.58 -0.02 22.03
C GLU A 328 -52.08 -0.22 21.83
N ALA A 329 -52.54 -0.39 20.57
CA ALA A 329 -53.93 -0.67 20.26
C ALA A 329 -54.38 -2.02 20.81
N GLU A 330 -53.56 -3.08 20.67
CA GLU A 330 -53.80 -4.40 21.26
C GLU A 330 -53.89 -4.32 22.80
N ARG A 331 -52.99 -3.56 23.43
CA ARG A 331 -53.02 -3.33 24.89
C ARG A 331 -54.29 -2.61 25.33
N LEU A 332 -54.71 -1.57 24.61
CA LEU A 332 -55.94 -0.84 24.90
C LEU A 332 -57.17 -1.74 24.71
N ALA A 333 -57.24 -2.50 23.62
CA ALA A 333 -58.32 -3.46 23.39
C ALA A 333 -58.37 -4.55 24.47
N SER A 334 -57.22 -5.05 24.92
CA SER A 334 -57.15 -6.00 26.03
C SER A 334 -57.63 -5.38 27.35
N LYS A 335 -57.31 -4.11 27.61
CA LYS A 335 -57.80 -3.38 28.79
C LYS A 335 -59.32 -3.21 28.74
N SER A 336 -59.87 -2.74 27.61
CA SER A 336 -61.31 -2.59 27.45
C SER A 336 -62.05 -3.93 27.59
N ARG A 337 -61.51 -5.03 27.04
CA ARG A 337 -62.08 -6.37 27.25
C ARG A 337 -62.03 -6.81 28.72
N ALA A 338 -60.94 -6.50 29.42
CA ALA A 338 -60.84 -6.81 30.85
C ALA A 338 -61.82 -5.96 31.68
N GLU A 339 -62.01 -4.69 31.34
CA GLU A 339 -63.00 -3.80 31.94
C GLU A 339 -64.44 -4.31 31.69
N GLU A 340 -64.79 -4.64 30.45
CA GLU A 340 -66.09 -5.24 30.12
C GLU A 340 -66.34 -6.56 30.88
N ASN A 341 -65.32 -7.40 31.00
CA ASN A 341 -65.43 -8.64 31.77
C ASN A 341 -65.64 -8.36 33.26
N LEU A 342 -64.95 -7.36 33.82
CA LEU A 342 -65.18 -6.92 35.20
C LEU A 342 -66.58 -6.36 35.38
N GLU A 343 -67.08 -5.54 34.45
CA GLU A 343 -68.44 -5.02 34.48
C GLU A 343 -69.48 -6.15 34.45
N ARG A 344 -69.29 -7.17 33.61
CA ARG A 344 -70.16 -8.36 33.59
C ARG A 344 -70.14 -9.13 34.92
N VAL A 345 -68.95 -9.29 35.50
CA VAL A 345 -68.81 -9.97 36.80
C VAL A 345 -69.48 -9.14 37.91
N VAL A 346 -69.30 -7.82 37.91
CA VAL A 346 -69.96 -6.91 38.86
C VAL A 346 -71.47 -6.93 38.67
N ALA A 347 -71.97 -6.92 37.44
CA ALA A 347 -73.41 -7.03 37.15
C ALA A 347 -73.99 -8.34 37.66
N ARG A 348 -73.30 -9.47 37.41
CA ARG A 348 -73.70 -10.79 37.94
C ARG A 348 -73.72 -10.80 39.47
N PHE A 349 -72.70 -10.26 40.13
CA PHE A 349 -72.71 -10.13 41.59
C PHE A 349 -73.83 -9.19 42.07
N GLY A 350 -74.13 -8.13 41.33
CA GLY A 350 -75.27 -7.26 41.62
C GLY A 350 -76.61 -7.99 41.55
N GLU A 351 -76.81 -8.81 40.52
CA GLU A 351 -78.00 -9.67 40.40
C GLU A 351 -78.08 -10.71 41.52
N GLU A 352 -76.95 -11.34 41.87
CA GLU A 352 -76.86 -12.28 42.99
C GLU A 352 -77.17 -11.60 44.32
N ILE A 353 -76.64 -10.39 44.56
CA ILE A 353 -76.96 -9.57 45.74
C ILE A 353 -78.45 -9.23 45.75
N SER A 354 -79.02 -8.72 44.66
CA SER A 354 -80.46 -8.41 44.60
C SER A 354 -81.36 -9.65 44.71
N HIS A 355 -80.89 -10.82 44.30
CA HIS A 355 -81.58 -12.08 44.55
C HIS A 355 -81.50 -12.46 46.04
N LEU A 356 -80.33 -12.33 46.66
CA LEU A 356 -80.14 -12.58 48.09
C LEU A 356 -80.96 -11.60 48.94
N GLU A 357 -81.00 -10.31 48.58
CA GLU A 357 -81.81 -9.28 49.23
C GLU A 357 -83.30 -9.61 49.13
N ARG A 358 -83.80 -9.98 47.94
CA ARG A 358 -85.19 -10.43 47.78
C ARG A 358 -85.48 -11.66 48.64
N ARG A 359 -84.56 -12.61 48.68
CA ARG A 359 -84.72 -13.81 49.51
C ARG A 359 -84.68 -13.49 51.00
N ILE A 360 -83.85 -12.53 51.43
CA ILE A 360 -83.85 -12.02 52.80
C ILE A 360 -85.20 -11.37 53.09
N ALA A 361 -85.71 -10.51 52.21
CA ALA A 361 -87.03 -9.89 52.36
C ALA A 361 -88.18 -10.92 52.39
N ASP A 362 -88.12 -11.96 51.56
CA ASP A 362 -89.07 -13.07 51.58
C ASP A 362 -88.97 -13.86 52.90
N LEU A 363 -87.75 -14.09 53.41
CA LEU A 363 -87.51 -14.76 54.69
C LEU A 363 -87.93 -13.89 55.88
N GLU A 364 -87.74 -12.58 55.82
CA GLU A 364 -88.21 -11.60 56.79
C GLU A 364 -89.74 -11.53 56.78
N GLY A 365 -90.36 -11.48 55.60
CA GLY A 365 -91.81 -11.57 55.45
C GLY A 365 -92.37 -12.90 55.96
N ALA A 366 -91.72 -14.03 55.66
CA ALA A 366 -92.08 -15.33 56.23
C ALA A 366 -91.85 -15.37 57.75
N LEU A 367 -90.83 -14.67 58.27
CA LEU A 367 -90.60 -14.53 59.70
C LEU A 367 -91.71 -13.71 60.34
N GLU A 368 -92.08 -12.55 59.78
CA GLU A 368 -93.20 -11.72 60.22
C GLU A 368 -94.53 -12.47 60.14
N GLU A 369 -94.76 -13.25 59.09
CA GLU A 369 -95.91 -14.15 58.98
C GLU A 369 -95.85 -15.24 60.03
N SER A 370 -94.67 -15.82 60.30
CA SER A 370 -94.48 -16.81 61.34
C SER A 370 -94.62 -16.21 62.74
N GLU A 371 -94.25 -14.94 62.95
CA GLU A 371 -94.42 -14.17 64.18
C GLU A 371 -95.87 -13.72 64.35
N GLY A 372 -96.56 -13.41 63.26
CA GLY A 372 -97.99 -13.12 63.20
C GLY A 372 -98.82 -14.37 63.42
N LEU A 373 -98.42 -15.49 62.83
CA LEU A 373 -98.94 -16.82 63.12
C LEU A 373 -98.56 -17.24 64.53
N ARG A 374 -97.37 -16.92 65.05
CA ARG A 374 -96.98 -17.16 66.44
C ARG A 374 -97.77 -16.29 67.39
N LYS A 375 -98.11 -15.04 67.05
CA LYS A 375 -99.02 -14.18 67.80
C LYS A 375 -100.44 -14.73 67.77
N ARG A 376 -100.93 -15.15 66.60
CA ARG A 376 -102.20 -15.86 66.47
C ARG A 376 -102.18 -17.19 67.20
N PHE A 377 -101.06 -17.90 67.21
CA PHE A 377 -100.84 -19.10 68.01
C PHE A 377 -100.59 -18.76 69.46
N GLU A 378 -100.19 -17.56 69.85
CA GLU A 378 -100.10 -17.10 71.24
C GLU A 378 -101.48 -16.69 71.74
N ASP A 379 -102.32 -16.11 70.89
CA ASP A 379 -103.74 -15.85 71.11
C ASP A 379 -104.54 -17.18 71.12
N GLU A 380 -104.26 -18.06 70.17
CA GLU A 380 -104.81 -19.42 70.10
C GLU A 380 -104.15 -20.33 71.15
N LEU A 381 -102.94 -20.08 71.66
CA LEU A 381 -102.37 -20.76 72.83
C LEU A 381 -102.90 -20.11 74.11
N VAL A 382 -103.38 -18.88 74.12
CA VAL A 382 -104.23 -18.38 75.22
C VAL A 382 -105.57 -19.13 75.21
N GLU A 383 -106.08 -19.56 74.04
CA GLU A 383 -107.22 -20.49 73.92
C GLU A 383 -106.88 -22.00 74.07
N LEU A 384 -105.69 -22.46 73.65
CA LEU A 384 -105.26 -23.87 73.52
C LEU A 384 -104.22 -24.27 74.57
N ARG A 385 -103.76 -23.35 75.43
CA ARG A 385 -103.23 -23.65 76.78
C ARG A 385 -104.37 -24.04 77.74
N GLY A 386 -105.61 -24.06 77.24
CA GLY A 386 -106.72 -24.87 77.74
C GLY A 386 -106.84 -26.27 77.11
N ARG A 387 -106.04 -26.64 76.09
CA ARG A 387 -106.12 -27.92 75.35
C ARG A 387 -104.74 -28.43 74.85
N LEU A 388 -103.98 -29.01 75.79
CA LEU A 388 -103.22 -30.27 75.68
C LEU A 388 -102.24 -30.52 74.49
N GLU A 389 -100.95 -30.64 74.86
CA GLU A 389 -100.03 -31.77 74.59
C GLU A 389 -100.05 -32.51 73.22
N ALA A 390 -98.93 -32.41 72.46
CA ALA A 390 -98.13 -33.50 71.82
C ALA A 390 -97.71 -33.35 70.32
N ARG A 391 -96.37 -33.42 70.09
CA ARG A 391 -95.59 -34.14 69.03
C ARG A 391 -95.18 -33.50 67.66
N ARG A 392 -93.84 -33.28 67.53
CA ARG A 392 -92.81 -33.58 66.46
C ARG A 392 -92.95 -33.14 64.96
N GLU A 393 -92.00 -32.26 64.52
CA GLU A 393 -90.98 -32.30 63.39
C GLU A 393 -91.24 -33.02 62.02
N PRO A 394 -90.47 -32.79 60.89
CA PRO A 394 -89.28 -31.93 60.58
C PRO A 394 -89.20 -31.28 59.13
N LEU A 395 -88.03 -30.68 58.79
CA LEU A 395 -87.56 -29.91 57.59
C LEU A 395 -87.14 -30.71 56.31
N THR A 396 -87.01 -30.00 55.16
CA THR A 396 -86.21 -30.39 53.95
C THR A 396 -85.62 -29.19 53.15
N PRO A 397 -84.42 -29.29 52.53
CA PRO A 397 -83.80 -28.28 51.63
C PRO A 397 -83.50 -28.80 50.18
N PRO A 398 -83.13 -27.94 49.18
CA PRO A 398 -82.38 -28.35 47.96
C PRO A 398 -80.95 -27.74 47.93
N ARG A 399 -79.86 -28.50 47.69
CA ARG A 399 -79.21 -28.88 46.38
C ARG A 399 -78.92 -27.66 45.48
N GLY A 400 -77.73 -27.39 44.94
CA GLY A 400 -76.54 -28.20 44.66
C GLY A 400 -76.18 -28.03 43.17
N GLU A 401 -75.21 -27.17 42.83
CA GLU A 401 -74.74 -26.89 41.46
C GLU A 401 -73.85 -28.00 40.89
N THR A 402 -73.93 -28.17 39.57
CA THR A 402 -73.57 -29.36 38.80
C THR A 402 -72.11 -29.40 38.32
N ASP A 403 -71.51 -30.58 38.48
CA ASP A 403 -70.15 -31.04 38.10
C ASP A 403 -69.80 -30.91 36.60
N ASP A 404 -70.76 -30.56 35.74
CA ASP A 404 -70.61 -30.56 34.28
C ASP A 404 -69.93 -29.29 33.71
N GLU A 405 -70.04 -28.14 34.39
CA GLU A 405 -69.36 -26.91 33.96
C GLU A 405 -67.84 -26.94 34.18
N LEU A 406 -67.41 -27.63 35.24
CA LEU A 406 -65.99 -27.76 35.56
C LEU A 406 -65.26 -28.66 34.55
N ARG A 407 -65.95 -29.68 34.02
CA ARG A 407 -65.39 -30.61 33.02
C ARG A 407 -65.15 -29.94 31.67
N ARG A 408 -66.03 -29.02 31.24
CA ARG A 408 -65.85 -28.28 29.97
C ARG A 408 -64.65 -27.34 30.02
N LYS A 409 -64.51 -26.58 31.10
CA LYS A 409 -63.37 -25.67 31.32
C LYS A 409 -62.03 -26.41 31.37
N LEU A 410 -62.01 -27.62 31.93
CA LEU A 410 -60.82 -28.49 31.93
C LEU A 410 -60.42 -28.92 30.51
N SER A 411 -61.38 -29.30 29.66
CA SER A 411 -61.09 -29.71 28.28
C SER A 411 -60.60 -28.57 27.37
N GLU A 412 -61.07 -27.34 27.60
CA GLU A 412 -60.63 -26.15 26.85
C GLU A 412 -59.18 -25.79 27.20
N LEU A 413 -58.81 -25.86 28.49
CA LEU A 413 -57.44 -25.62 28.95
C LEU A 413 -56.45 -26.69 28.44
N GLU A 414 -56.89 -27.94 28.32
CA GLU A 414 -56.06 -29.01 27.75
C GLU A 414 -55.81 -28.82 26.24
N ALA A 415 -56.80 -28.32 25.50
CA ALA A 415 -56.65 -28.00 24.08
C ALA A 415 -55.71 -26.80 23.85
N GLU A 416 -55.83 -25.75 24.67
CA GLU A 416 -54.93 -24.59 24.62
C GLU A 416 -53.48 -24.96 24.97
N LYS A 417 -53.31 -25.87 25.95
CA LYS A 417 -51.99 -26.38 26.33
C LYS A 417 -51.33 -27.17 25.20
N LEU A 418 -52.07 -27.98 24.46
CA LEU A 418 -51.55 -28.74 23.31
C LEU A 418 -51.09 -27.81 22.17
N LEU A 419 -51.90 -26.80 21.82
CA LEU A 419 -51.53 -25.81 20.80
C LEU A 419 -50.29 -24.99 21.20
N ALA A 420 -50.19 -24.60 22.47
CA ALA A 420 -49.01 -23.91 22.99
C ALA A 420 -47.76 -24.81 22.94
N GLN A 421 -47.89 -26.11 23.21
CA GLN A 421 -46.79 -27.07 23.12
C GLN A 421 -46.31 -27.24 21.67
N GLU A 422 -47.22 -27.36 20.70
CA GLU A 422 -46.85 -27.45 19.28
C GLU A 422 -46.14 -26.19 18.78
N GLN A 423 -46.59 -25.01 19.21
CA GLN A 423 -45.92 -23.74 18.89
C GLN A 423 -44.52 -23.65 19.50
N ILE A 424 -44.35 -24.10 20.75
CA ILE A 424 -43.04 -24.17 21.41
C ILE A 424 -42.11 -25.13 20.66
N GLU A 425 -42.62 -26.27 20.18
CA GLU A 425 -41.82 -27.22 19.40
C GLU A 425 -41.42 -26.68 18.02
N GLY A 426 -42.33 -25.96 17.34
CA GLY A 426 -42.03 -25.26 16.09
C GLY A 426 -40.91 -24.23 16.27
N LEU A 427 -41.04 -23.36 17.27
CA LEU A 427 -40.02 -22.35 17.60
C LEU A 427 -38.68 -22.99 18.00
N ARG A 428 -38.69 -24.13 18.70
CA ARG A 428 -37.45 -24.87 19.03
C ARG A 428 -36.74 -25.37 17.78
N ARG A 429 -37.46 -25.91 16.80
CA ARG A 429 -36.88 -26.38 15.53
C ARG A 429 -36.30 -25.23 14.72
N GLU A 430 -37.00 -24.11 14.62
CA GLU A 430 -36.49 -22.91 13.94
C GLU A 430 -35.24 -22.36 14.61
N LEU A 431 -35.22 -22.34 15.95
CA LEU A 431 -34.06 -21.87 16.72
C LEU A 431 -32.86 -22.82 16.59
N GLU A 432 -33.10 -24.13 16.48
CA GLU A 432 -32.06 -25.13 16.23
C GLU A 432 -31.48 -25.01 14.81
N GLN A 433 -32.33 -24.84 13.78
CA GLN A 433 -31.89 -24.56 12.42
C GLN A 433 -31.07 -23.27 12.32
N ALA A 434 -31.55 -22.18 12.93
CA ALA A 434 -30.81 -20.91 12.95
C ALA A 434 -29.46 -21.03 13.69
N ARG A 435 -29.37 -21.88 14.72
CA ARG A 435 -28.10 -22.18 15.41
C ARG A 435 -27.15 -23.00 14.54
N GLU A 436 -27.65 -23.97 13.79
CA GLU A 436 -26.83 -24.77 12.87
C GLU A 436 -26.32 -23.92 11.69
N GLU A 437 -27.17 -23.09 11.11
CA GLU A 437 -26.77 -22.11 10.09
C GLU A 437 -25.76 -21.11 10.65
N GLY A 438 -25.98 -20.62 11.86
CA GLY A 438 -25.03 -19.78 12.58
C GLY A 438 -23.67 -20.45 12.77
N ARG A 439 -23.63 -21.75 13.11
CA ARG A 439 -22.39 -22.54 13.21
C ARG A 439 -21.70 -22.69 11.87
N ARG A 440 -22.43 -23.06 10.81
CA ARG A 440 -21.85 -23.21 9.46
C ARG A 440 -21.26 -21.88 8.96
N ASN A 441 -22.00 -20.79 9.13
CA ASN A 441 -21.54 -19.46 8.76
C ASN A 441 -20.31 -19.04 9.58
N ALA A 442 -20.27 -19.38 10.87
CA ALA A 442 -19.09 -19.12 11.72
C ALA A 442 -17.86 -19.92 11.27
N GLU A 443 -18.01 -21.20 10.94
CA GLU A 443 -16.93 -22.04 10.42
C GLU A 443 -16.43 -21.57 9.05
N GLU A 444 -17.33 -21.15 8.17
CA GLU A 444 -16.97 -20.58 6.86
C GLU A 444 -16.23 -19.24 7.02
N LEU A 445 -16.71 -18.38 7.92
CA LEU A 445 -16.05 -17.12 8.24
C LEU A 445 -14.67 -17.36 8.87
N GLU A 446 -14.54 -18.35 9.75
CA GLU A 446 -13.27 -18.73 10.36
C GLU A 446 -12.28 -19.26 9.31
N LYS A 447 -12.75 -20.11 8.37
CA LYS A 447 -11.92 -20.57 7.24
C LYS A 447 -11.49 -19.41 6.33
N ALA A 448 -12.38 -18.47 6.05
CA ALA A 448 -12.06 -17.28 5.26
C ALA A 448 -11.05 -16.37 5.99
N LEU A 449 -11.22 -16.17 7.30
CA LEU A 449 -10.30 -15.40 8.14
C LEU A 449 -8.94 -16.07 8.26
N ASP A 450 -8.88 -17.40 8.39
CA ASP A 450 -7.61 -18.13 8.44
C ASP A 450 -6.88 -18.03 7.08
N LYS A 451 -7.60 -18.10 5.96
CA LYS A 451 -7.03 -17.84 4.63
C LYS A 451 -6.51 -16.41 4.49
N LEU A 452 -7.29 -15.41 4.90
CA LEU A 452 -6.86 -14.01 4.92
C LEU A 452 -5.64 -13.78 5.83
N ARG A 453 -5.58 -14.44 7.00
CA ARG A 453 -4.42 -14.42 7.90
C ARG A 453 -3.19 -15.07 7.26
N ARG A 454 -3.35 -16.20 6.57
CA ARG A 454 -2.26 -16.83 5.81
C ARG A 454 -1.71 -15.92 4.72
N LEU A 455 -2.61 -15.19 4.04
CA LEU A 455 -2.24 -14.20 3.04
C LEU A 455 -1.72 -12.90 3.65
N SER A 456 -2.01 -12.57 4.90
CA SER A 456 -1.54 -11.33 5.54
C SER A 456 -0.03 -11.32 5.81
N ASP A 457 0.58 -12.50 5.90
CA ASP A 457 2.02 -12.66 6.03
C ASP A 457 2.70 -12.53 4.65
N PRO A 458 3.59 -11.53 4.45
CA PRO A 458 4.24 -11.30 3.17
C PRO A 458 5.08 -12.51 2.71
N GLU A 459 5.75 -13.23 3.61
CA GLU A 459 6.57 -14.36 3.18
C GLU A 459 5.73 -15.52 2.64
N ARG A 460 4.59 -15.78 3.30
CA ARG A 460 3.64 -16.82 2.86
C ARG A 460 2.96 -16.44 1.56
N ARG A 461 2.52 -15.19 1.43
CA ARG A 461 1.92 -14.68 0.19
C ARG A 461 2.88 -14.80 -1.00
N LEU A 462 4.17 -14.50 -0.81
CA LEU A 462 5.18 -14.69 -1.84
C LEU A 462 5.33 -16.17 -2.23
N ARG A 463 5.36 -17.10 -1.26
CA ARG A 463 5.43 -18.55 -1.53
C ARG A 463 4.19 -19.06 -2.28
N GLU A 464 3.00 -18.61 -1.91
CA GLU A 464 1.76 -18.98 -2.61
C GLU A 464 1.71 -18.41 -4.03
N GLY A 465 2.17 -17.17 -4.23
CA GLY A 465 2.32 -16.57 -5.56
C GLY A 465 3.30 -17.36 -6.45
N ILE A 466 4.42 -17.80 -5.89
CA ILE A 466 5.40 -18.66 -6.59
C ILE A 466 4.78 -20.01 -6.94
N ALA A 467 4.04 -20.64 -6.03
CA ALA A 467 3.35 -21.90 -6.30
C ALA A 467 2.33 -21.74 -7.45
N LEU A 468 1.56 -20.66 -7.43
CA LEU A 468 0.60 -20.31 -8.47
C LEU A 468 1.30 -20.09 -9.84
N PHE A 469 2.41 -19.36 -9.85
CA PHE A 469 3.22 -19.17 -11.05
C PHE A 469 3.72 -20.52 -11.60
N ASN A 470 4.21 -21.41 -10.74
CA ASN A 470 4.72 -22.73 -11.13
C ASN A 470 3.64 -23.62 -11.75
N THR A 471 2.37 -23.43 -11.39
CA THR A 471 1.24 -24.12 -12.01
C THR A 471 0.72 -23.45 -13.28
N SER A 472 1.14 -22.21 -13.55
CA SER A 472 0.67 -21.42 -14.71
C SER A 472 1.39 -21.80 -16.01
N GLU A 473 0.79 -21.43 -17.14
CA GLU A 473 1.40 -21.61 -18.47
C GLU A 473 2.70 -20.80 -18.64
N HIS A 474 2.84 -19.70 -17.90
CA HIS A 474 4.02 -18.84 -17.93
C HIS A 474 5.29 -19.56 -17.43
N ALA A 475 5.16 -20.53 -16.52
CA ALA A 475 6.29 -21.37 -16.12
C ALA A 475 6.85 -22.17 -17.31
N ARG A 476 5.98 -22.71 -18.18
CA ARG A 476 6.41 -23.41 -19.41
C ARG A 476 7.04 -22.45 -20.42
N ALA A 477 6.50 -21.23 -20.54
CA ALA A 477 7.08 -20.20 -21.39
C ALA A 477 8.50 -19.82 -20.93
N VAL A 478 8.68 -19.59 -19.62
CA VAL A 478 9.99 -19.33 -19.03
C VAL A 478 10.93 -20.53 -19.23
N ALA A 479 10.46 -21.76 -19.07
CA ALA A 479 11.26 -22.96 -19.36
C ALA A 479 11.75 -23.01 -20.82
N SER A 480 10.85 -22.70 -21.77
CA SER A 480 11.17 -22.68 -23.21
C SER A 480 12.24 -21.64 -23.54
N ILE A 481 12.12 -20.44 -22.97
CA ILE A 481 13.09 -19.36 -23.13
C ILE A 481 14.42 -19.74 -22.47
N SER A 482 14.37 -20.30 -21.27
CA SER A 482 15.56 -20.71 -20.51
C SER A 482 16.35 -21.82 -21.21
N LYS A 483 15.69 -22.68 -22.00
CA LYS A 483 16.38 -23.68 -22.85
C LYS A 483 17.19 -23.04 -23.98
N ALA A 484 16.73 -21.92 -24.52
CA ALA A 484 17.40 -21.24 -25.63
C ALA A 484 18.49 -20.26 -25.15
N LEU A 485 18.27 -19.61 -24.01
CA LEU A 485 19.07 -18.46 -23.55
C LEU A 485 19.81 -18.69 -22.23
N GLY A 486 19.68 -19.87 -21.63
CA GLY A 486 20.21 -20.14 -20.29
C GLY A 486 19.25 -19.73 -19.16
N LEU A 487 19.62 -20.09 -17.93
CA LEU A 487 18.78 -19.86 -16.75
C LEU A 487 18.72 -18.36 -16.40
N PRO A 488 17.52 -17.79 -16.22
CA PRO A 488 17.38 -16.39 -15.85
C PRO A 488 17.79 -16.15 -14.40
N ARG A 489 18.29 -14.94 -14.13
CA ARG A 489 18.37 -14.41 -12.77
C ARG A 489 16.97 -13.98 -12.36
N VAL A 490 16.47 -14.50 -11.23
CA VAL A 490 15.09 -14.25 -10.81
C VAL A 490 15.02 -13.46 -9.51
N HIS A 491 14.19 -12.43 -9.56
CA HIS A 491 13.84 -11.62 -8.42
C HIS A 491 12.34 -11.79 -8.12
N ALA A 492 12.03 -12.28 -6.93
CA ALA A 492 10.68 -12.47 -6.43
C ALA A 492 10.47 -11.56 -5.22
N ARG A 493 9.52 -10.61 -5.30
CA ARG A 493 9.20 -9.72 -4.19
C ARG A 493 7.70 -9.52 -4.06
N ILE A 494 7.27 -8.95 -2.95
CA ILE A 494 5.95 -8.34 -2.85
C ILE A 494 6.08 -6.89 -3.27
N ASP A 495 5.18 -6.48 -4.15
CA ASP A 495 5.14 -5.12 -4.64
C ASP A 495 4.00 -4.36 -3.96
N GLU A 496 4.37 -3.38 -3.13
CA GLU A 496 3.41 -2.54 -2.40
C GLU A 496 2.59 -1.68 -3.34
N GLU A 497 3.17 -1.25 -4.48
CA GLU A 497 2.48 -0.45 -5.50
C GLU A 497 1.35 -1.23 -6.19
N ASN A 498 1.53 -2.55 -6.36
CA ASN A 498 0.52 -3.44 -6.94
C ASN A 498 -0.40 -4.07 -5.88
N GLY A 499 -0.63 -3.40 -4.76
CA GLY A 499 -1.54 -3.86 -3.71
C GLY A 499 -0.99 -5.01 -2.87
N GLY A 500 0.33 -5.11 -2.75
CA GLY A 500 1.00 -6.18 -2.00
C GLY A 500 0.95 -7.53 -2.71
N LYS A 501 0.90 -7.54 -4.05
CA LYS A 501 0.92 -8.76 -4.86
C LYS A 501 2.35 -9.24 -5.11
N PRO A 502 2.59 -10.56 -5.14
CA PRO A 502 3.86 -11.12 -5.57
C PRO A 502 4.19 -10.76 -7.03
N VAL A 503 5.37 -10.21 -7.23
CA VAL A 503 5.95 -9.84 -8.53
C VAL A 503 7.22 -10.64 -8.77
N LEU A 504 7.28 -11.28 -9.93
CA LEU A 504 8.34 -12.18 -10.35
C LEU A 504 9.02 -11.59 -11.59
N THR A 505 10.28 -11.18 -11.46
CA THR A 505 11.08 -10.60 -12.55
C THR A 505 12.17 -11.58 -12.96
N PHE A 506 12.17 -11.94 -14.24
CA PHE A 506 13.12 -12.86 -14.85
C PHE A 506 14.03 -12.05 -15.77
N VAL A 507 15.35 -12.17 -15.58
CA VAL A 507 16.36 -11.40 -16.32
C VAL A 507 17.32 -12.36 -17.01
N TRP A 508 17.42 -12.23 -18.33
CA TRP A 508 18.42 -12.90 -19.17
C TRP A 508 19.47 -11.86 -19.59
N GLU A 509 20.70 -12.02 -19.13
CA GLU A 509 21.75 -10.97 -19.18
C GLU A 509 22.04 -10.42 -20.59
N GLU A 510 21.79 -11.20 -21.65
CA GLU A 510 22.11 -10.81 -23.03
C GLU A 510 20.88 -10.49 -23.90
N VAL A 511 19.65 -10.66 -23.39
CA VAL A 511 18.44 -10.61 -24.25
C VAL A 511 17.34 -9.72 -23.72
N GLY A 512 17.20 -9.61 -22.39
CA GLY A 512 16.15 -8.79 -21.81
C GLY A 512 15.51 -9.41 -20.58
N TRP A 513 14.37 -8.85 -20.20
CA TRP A 513 13.69 -9.20 -18.96
C TRP A 513 12.18 -9.31 -19.15
N ARG A 514 11.55 -10.11 -18.29
CA ARG A 514 10.09 -10.25 -18.20
C ARG A 514 9.62 -10.19 -16.77
N ARG A 515 8.49 -9.54 -16.55
CA ARG A 515 7.90 -9.36 -15.22
C ARG A 515 6.47 -9.86 -15.19
N TYR A 516 6.19 -10.74 -14.24
CA TYR A 516 4.89 -11.35 -14.00
C TYR A 516 4.36 -10.94 -12.65
N VAL A 517 3.05 -10.73 -12.55
CA VAL A 517 2.31 -10.65 -11.28
C VAL A 517 1.59 -11.97 -11.08
N SER A 518 1.68 -12.52 -9.88
CA SER A 518 0.90 -13.69 -9.46
C SER A 518 0.03 -13.32 -8.27
N ASP A 519 -1.29 -13.35 -8.43
CA ASP A 519 -2.24 -13.00 -7.37
C ASP A 519 -2.80 -14.26 -6.68
N PRO A 520 -2.31 -14.63 -5.48
CA PRO A 520 -2.77 -15.80 -4.75
C PRO A 520 -4.16 -15.60 -4.10
N THR A 521 -4.77 -14.41 -4.20
CA THR A 521 -6.09 -14.13 -3.61
C THR A 521 -7.19 -14.96 -4.29
N GLU A 522 -8.03 -15.66 -3.52
CA GLU A 522 -9.21 -16.37 -4.02
C GLU A 522 -10.33 -15.36 -4.36
N GLY A 523 -11.06 -15.60 -5.45
CA GLY A 523 -12.17 -14.72 -5.91
C GLY A 523 -11.75 -13.64 -6.92
N VAL A 524 -10.48 -13.58 -7.31
CA VAL A 524 -10.01 -12.75 -8.43
C VAL A 524 -10.31 -13.46 -9.76
N GLU A 525 -10.83 -12.72 -10.73
CA GLU A 525 -11.13 -13.21 -12.09
C GLU A 525 -9.84 -13.72 -12.78
N GLU A 526 -9.92 -14.88 -13.45
CA GLU A 526 -8.78 -15.44 -14.18
C GLU A 526 -8.41 -14.56 -15.39
N PRO A 527 -7.11 -14.36 -15.72
CA PRO A 527 -5.95 -15.11 -15.26
C PRO A 527 -5.29 -14.54 -13.99
N ARG A 528 -5.04 -15.42 -13.01
CA ARG A 528 -4.38 -15.07 -11.74
C ARG A 528 -2.86 -14.82 -11.87
N VAL A 529 -2.28 -15.15 -13.02
CA VAL A 529 -0.89 -14.85 -13.35
C VAL A 529 -0.83 -14.18 -14.72
N TYR A 530 -0.29 -12.97 -14.77
CA TYR A 530 -0.25 -12.17 -15.99
C TYR A 530 1.08 -11.42 -16.14
N LEU A 531 1.47 -11.18 -17.38
CA LEU A 531 2.67 -10.43 -17.75
C LEU A 531 2.38 -8.93 -17.61
N ILE A 532 3.22 -8.20 -16.88
CA ILE A 532 3.08 -6.75 -16.65
C ILE A 532 4.18 -5.92 -17.31
N GLY A 533 5.27 -6.55 -17.73
CA GLY A 533 6.38 -5.84 -18.36
C GLY A 533 7.33 -6.77 -19.08
N THR A 534 7.92 -6.27 -20.15
CA THR A 534 9.03 -6.87 -20.88
C THR A 534 9.95 -5.74 -21.32
N GLY A 535 11.25 -5.99 -21.40
CA GLY A 535 12.22 -5.05 -21.93
C GLY A 535 13.45 -5.76 -22.46
N ASP A 536 14.21 -5.09 -23.31
CA ASP A 536 15.31 -5.70 -24.06
C ASP A 536 16.68 -5.45 -23.39
N SER A 537 16.76 -4.51 -22.44
CA SER A 537 17.99 -4.21 -21.71
C SER A 537 17.84 -4.49 -20.20
N PRO A 538 18.72 -5.31 -19.59
CA PRO A 538 18.71 -5.55 -18.15
C PRO A 538 19.06 -4.31 -17.32
N GLU A 539 19.65 -3.27 -17.92
CA GLU A 539 19.97 -1.99 -17.27
C GLU A 539 18.73 -1.15 -16.94
N GLU A 540 17.58 -1.44 -17.57
CA GLU A 540 16.30 -0.78 -17.31
C GLU A 540 15.73 -1.12 -15.92
N ILE A 541 16.23 -2.19 -15.30
CA ILE A 541 15.79 -2.66 -13.99
C ILE A 541 16.58 -1.95 -12.89
N LYS A 542 15.89 -1.11 -12.11
CA LYS A 542 16.51 -0.36 -11.01
C LYS A 542 16.78 -1.26 -9.80
N PRO A 543 17.91 -1.08 -9.07
CA PRO A 543 18.11 -1.72 -7.76
C PRO A 543 16.98 -1.33 -6.79
N PRO A 544 16.42 -2.26 -5.99
CA PRO A 544 16.95 -3.59 -5.65
C PRO A 544 16.54 -4.75 -6.57
N GLU A 545 15.79 -4.50 -7.65
CA GLU A 545 15.18 -5.55 -8.50
C GLU A 545 16.20 -6.37 -9.32
N ASN A 546 17.47 -5.99 -9.30
CA ASN A 546 18.59 -6.68 -9.96
C ASN A 546 19.35 -7.66 -9.03
N GLN A 547 18.95 -7.78 -7.76
CA GLN A 547 19.53 -8.78 -6.85
C GLN A 547 18.70 -10.09 -6.88
N PRO A 548 19.26 -11.19 -7.42
CA PRO A 548 18.52 -12.44 -7.52
C PRO A 548 18.33 -13.06 -6.14
N ASN A 549 17.08 -13.34 -5.79
CA ASN A 549 16.69 -14.00 -4.54
C ASN A 549 15.88 -15.29 -4.78
N ALA A 550 15.69 -15.66 -6.05
CA ALA A 550 15.04 -16.89 -6.47
C ALA A 550 15.77 -17.49 -7.67
N ARG A 551 15.52 -18.79 -7.90
CA ARG A 551 16.12 -19.59 -8.98
C ARG A 551 15.08 -20.40 -9.72
N VAL A 552 15.34 -20.65 -10.99
CA VAL A 552 14.47 -21.46 -11.86
C VAL A 552 15.18 -22.76 -12.21
N ASP A 553 14.46 -23.88 -12.16
CA ASP A 553 14.97 -25.17 -12.64
C ASP A 553 14.79 -25.34 -14.16
N ALA A 554 15.33 -26.43 -14.72
CA ALA A 554 15.23 -26.73 -16.15
C ALA A 554 13.77 -26.97 -16.64
N GLN A 555 12.82 -27.14 -15.72
CA GLN A 555 11.40 -27.31 -16.00
C GLN A 555 10.62 -26.00 -15.91
N GLY A 556 11.28 -24.88 -15.59
CA GLY A 556 10.66 -23.57 -15.41
C GLY A 556 10.05 -23.34 -14.03
N ARG A 557 10.30 -24.24 -13.06
CA ARG A 557 9.80 -24.07 -11.70
C ARG A 557 10.69 -23.13 -10.91
N LEU A 558 10.05 -22.16 -10.28
CA LEU A 558 10.65 -21.15 -9.44
C LEU A 558 10.75 -21.61 -7.98
N MET A 559 11.92 -21.43 -7.38
CA MET A 559 12.21 -21.70 -5.96
C MET A 559 12.92 -20.49 -5.33
N LEU A 560 12.58 -20.15 -4.09
CA LEU A 560 13.31 -19.14 -3.32
C LEU A 560 14.73 -19.62 -2.99
N GLY A 561 15.71 -18.73 -3.06
CA GLY A 561 17.12 -19.00 -2.80
C GLY A 561 18.05 -18.52 -3.92
N VAL A 562 19.26 -18.11 -3.55
CA VAL A 562 20.30 -17.65 -4.49
C VAL A 562 21.01 -18.85 -5.11
N GLN A 563 21.23 -18.83 -6.42
CA GLN A 563 21.99 -19.87 -7.11
C GLN A 563 23.47 -19.79 -6.69
N ALA A 564 24.03 -20.90 -6.20
CA ALA A 564 25.48 -21.01 -6.03
C ALA A 564 26.11 -20.93 -7.42
N ARG A 565 27.06 -20.00 -7.58
CA ARG A 565 27.83 -19.80 -8.82
C ARG A 565 28.67 -21.01 -9.16
#